data_AF-A0A528AUM4-F1
#
_entry.id   AF-A0A528AUM4-F1
#
_cell.length_a   1.000
_cell.length_b   1.000
_cell.length_c   1.000
_cell.angle_alpha   90.00
_cell.angle_beta   90.00
_cell.angle_gamma   90.00
#
_symmetry.space_group_name_H-M   'P 1'
#
loop_
_entity.id
_entity.type
_entity.pdbx_description
1 polymer ?
#
loop_
_entity_poly.entity_id
_entity_poly.type
_entity_poly.pdbx_seq_one_letter_code
_entity_poly.pdbx_strand_id
1 'polypeptide(L)'
;MSWVEKAIGIRKEIKSEHGDWPKIVELFERRNLFTHTNGIVNDRYLKKSVKLKVSGSSALVKGQELFAGSKYLTSALEIICEFGIKIIQVSWRKLSKEHAKIADDRLGDFGFELIERGNYGLAIKIFEFFFYLEGSKTEERRLTCLVNLANAYKLNGDSKKAEKLLDQEDFSVVNDTFKICVASVGGDCDEVVKIMKRMGIDCDIGEKAYEDWPVFFHVREKEQFKDAFKDVFGREYIPSPKKRRGISNAMRKNEFRAQEKKSDEPLLLSPSAVERED
;
A
#
# COMPACT_ATOMS: atom_id res chain seq x y z
N MET A 1 3.73 -24.78 -0.98
CA MET A 1 2.67 -24.07 -1.73
C MET A 1 1.44 -24.94 -1.90
N SER A 2 1.51 -26.09 -2.57
CA SER A 2 0.31 -26.94 -2.80
C SER A 2 -0.44 -27.36 -1.53
N TRP A 3 0.28 -27.64 -0.43
CA TRP A 3 -0.36 -27.94 0.85
C TRP A 3 -1.13 -26.74 1.42
N VAL A 4 -0.51 -25.54 1.41
CA VAL A 4 -1.16 -24.30 1.89
C VAL A 4 -2.39 -24.00 1.06
N GLU A 5 -2.29 -24.08 -0.27
CA GLU A 5 -3.40 -23.84 -1.20
C GLU A 5 -4.58 -24.80 -0.96
N LYS A 6 -4.29 -26.09 -0.72
CA LYS A 6 -5.30 -27.08 -0.34
C LYS A 6 -5.89 -26.80 1.04
N ALA A 7 -5.07 -26.47 2.03
CA ALA A 7 -5.50 -26.20 3.40
C ALA A 7 -6.42 -24.97 3.50
N ILE A 8 -6.19 -23.95 2.67
CA ILE A 8 -7.04 -22.75 2.58
C ILE A 8 -8.08 -22.82 1.45
N GLY A 9 -8.24 -23.99 0.81
CA GLY A 9 -9.27 -24.24 -0.19
C GLY A 9 -9.32 -23.21 -1.32
N ILE A 10 -8.14 -22.81 -1.82
CA ILE A 10 -7.99 -22.00 -3.03
C ILE A 10 -8.32 -22.88 -4.25
N ARG A 11 -9.25 -22.43 -5.09
CA ARG A 11 -9.76 -23.22 -6.23
C ARG A 11 -8.80 -23.29 -7.43
N LYS A 12 -7.86 -22.34 -7.55
CA LYS A 12 -6.87 -22.24 -8.63
C LYS A 12 -5.51 -21.91 -8.06
N GLU A 13 -4.44 -22.52 -8.58
CA GLU A 13 -3.08 -22.32 -8.05
C GLU A 13 -2.70 -20.84 -8.00
N ILE A 14 -2.10 -20.41 -6.89
CA ILE A 14 -1.62 -19.03 -6.71
C ILE A 14 -0.66 -18.65 -7.83
N LYS A 15 0.11 -19.64 -8.30
CA LYS A 15 1.02 -19.53 -9.43
C LYS A 15 0.35 -19.12 -10.75
N SER A 16 -0.84 -19.64 -11.04
CA SER A 16 -1.52 -19.38 -12.32
C SER A 16 -2.22 -18.02 -12.35
N GLU A 17 -2.60 -17.50 -11.18
CA GLU A 17 -3.34 -16.24 -11.06
C GLU A 17 -2.42 -15.04 -10.77
N HIS A 18 -1.20 -15.27 -10.26
CA HIS A 18 -0.25 -14.19 -9.98
C HIS A 18 0.68 -13.95 -11.18
N GLY A 19 0.39 -12.95 -12.01
CA GLY A 19 1.18 -12.63 -13.22
C GLY A 19 2.68 -12.40 -12.97
N ASP A 20 3.05 -11.94 -11.77
CA ASP A 20 4.45 -11.75 -11.35
C ASP A 20 5.09 -13.03 -10.74
N TRP A 21 4.49 -14.21 -10.87
CA TRP A 21 5.02 -15.48 -10.32
C TRP A 21 6.48 -15.78 -10.70
N PRO A 22 6.91 -15.61 -11.98
CA PRO A 22 8.32 -15.77 -12.35
C PRO A 22 9.26 -14.89 -11.52
N LYS A 23 8.86 -13.65 -11.22
CA LYS A 23 9.66 -12.72 -10.43
C LYS A 23 9.74 -13.18 -8.99
N ILE A 24 8.63 -13.62 -8.39
CA ILE A 24 8.62 -14.16 -7.01
C ILE A 24 9.60 -15.34 -6.88
N VAL A 25 9.55 -16.29 -7.81
CA VAL A 25 10.46 -17.44 -7.78
C VAL A 25 11.91 -16.98 -7.94
N GLU A 26 12.19 -16.03 -8.84
CA GLU A 26 13.52 -15.46 -8.98
C GLU A 26 14.03 -14.81 -7.69
N LEU A 27 13.19 -14.05 -6.97
CA LEU A 27 13.57 -13.45 -5.69
C LEU A 27 14.04 -14.52 -4.69
N PHE A 28 13.32 -15.64 -4.60
CA PHE A 28 13.71 -16.75 -3.74
C PHE A 28 15.01 -17.41 -4.19
N GLU A 29 15.18 -17.65 -5.49
CA GLU A 29 16.43 -18.22 -6.02
C GLU A 29 17.61 -17.27 -5.82
N ARG A 30 17.43 -15.96 -6.02
CA ARG A 30 18.50 -14.98 -5.81
C ARG A 30 18.86 -14.83 -4.33
N ARG A 31 17.87 -14.83 -3.43
CA ARG A 31 18.12 -14.88 -1.98
C ARG A 31 18.94 -16.11 -1.61
N ASN A 32 18.67 -17.25 -2.23
CA ASN A 32 19.46 -18.47 -2.01
C ASN A 32 20.90 -18.31 -2.49
N LEU A 33 21.13 -17.63 -3.64
CA LEU A 33 22.49 -17.31 -4.09
C LEU A 33 23.21 -16.42 -3.07
N PHE A 34 22.58 -15.36 -2.57
CA PHE A 34 23.20 -14.50 -1.55
C PHE A 34 23.57 -15.27 -0.28
N THR A 35 22.74 -16.24 0.13
CA THR A 35 22.96 -17.01 1.36
C THR A 35 24.04 -18.08 1.22
N HIS A 36 24.13 -18.73 0.05
CA HIS A 36 24.90 -19.97 -0.09
C HIS A 36 26.07 -19.87 -1.07
N THR A 37 26.05 -18.91 -1.98
CA THR A 37 27.10 -18.73 -2.99
C THR A 37 27.59 -17.29 -3.06
N ASN A 38 27.35 -16.47 -2.03
CA ASN A 38 27.71 -15.06 -1.99
C ASN A 38 27.25 -14.28 -3.23
N GLY A 39 26.06 -14.60 -3.75
CA GLY A 39 25.49 -13.96 -4.94
C GLY A 39 26.03 -14.48 -6.28
N ILE A 40 26.88 -15.51 -6.29
CA ILE A 40 27.46 -16.08 -7.51
C ILE A 40 26.44 -16.98 -8.23
N VAL A 41 26.19 -16.70 -9.51
CA VAL A 41 25.28 -17.45 -10.38
C VAL A 41 25.78 -18.87 -10.62
N ASN A 42 24.91 -19.85 -10.37
CA ASN A 42 25.16 -21.27 -10.61
C ASN A 42 24.18 -21.87 -11.65
N ASP A 43 24.45 -23.10 -12.09
CA ASP A 43 23.63 -23.79 -13.10
C ASP A 43 22.17 -23.95 -12.67
N ARG A 44 21.92 -24.14 -11.36
CA ARG A 44 20.57 -24.28 -10.81
C ARG A 44 19.75 -23.00 -10.99
N TYR A 45 20.36 -21.85 -10.68
CA TYR A 45 19.73 -20.55 -10.86
C TYR A 45 19.43 -20.27 -12.33
N LEU A 46 20.41 -20.45 -13.23
CA LEU A 46 20.21 -20.21 -14.67
C LEU A 46 19.09 -21.10 -15.24
N LYS A 47 19.11 -22.40 -14.94
CA LYS A 47 18.08 -23.34 -15.39
C LYS A 47 16.68 -22.90 -14.96
N LYS A 48 16.51 -22.41 -13.73
CA LYS A 48 15.22 -21.93 -13.22
C LYS A 48 14.81 -20.59 -13.82
N SER A 49 15.71 -19.62 -13.86
CA SER A 49 15.42 -18.26 -14.36
C SER A 49 15.08 -18.27 -15.86
N VAL A 50 15.78 -19.06 -16.66
CA VAL A 50 15.49 -19.27 -18.09
C VAL A 50 14.16 -19.98 -18.29
N LYS A 51 13.91 -21.07 -17.54
CA LYS A 51 12.63 -21.81 -17.60
C LYS A 51 11.42 -20.91 -17.28
N LEU A 52 11.60 -19.95 -16.39
CA LEU A 52 10.56 -19.01 -15.95
C LEU A 52 10.47 -17.74 -16.81
N LYS A 53 11.33 -17.59 -17.82
CA LYS A 53 11.38 -16.41 -18.72
C LYS A 53 11.48 -15.09 -17.96
N VAL A 54 12.26 -15.06 -16.87
CA VAL A 54 12.44 -13.82 -16.09
C VAL A 54 13.17 -12.79 -16.95
N SER A 55 12.69 -11.56 -17.01
CA SER A 55 13.29 -10.50 -17.82
C SER A 55 14.78 -10.32 -17.51
N GLY A 56 15.62 -10.27 -18.54
CA GLY A 56 17.08 -10.14 -18.41
C GLY A 56 17.81 -11.42 -17.99
N SER A 57 17.12 -12.53 -17.75
CA SER A 57 17.76 -13.81 -17.37
C SER A 57 18.64 -14.42 -18.46
N SER A 58 18.37 -14.13 -19.74
CA SER A 58 19.17 -14.60 -20.87
C SER A 58 20.55 -13.96 -20.96
N ALA A 59 20.75 -12.80 -20.31
CA ALA A 59 22.03 -12.10 -20.27
C ALA A 59 22.93 -12.56 -19.11
N LEU A 60 22.44 -13.44 -18.22
CA LEU A 60 23.19 -13.89 -17.06
C LEU A 60 24.07 -15.09 -17.41
N VAL A 61 25.32 -15.08 -16.93
CA VAL A 61 26.29 -16.16 -17.16
C VAL A 61 26.71 -16.81 -15.84
N LYS A 62 27.09 -18.09 -15.91
CA LYS A 62 27.58 -18.84 -14.75
C LYS A 62 28.84 -18.17 -14.20
N GLY A 63 28.96 -18.09 -12.87
CA GLY A 63 30.08 -17.43 -12.20
C GLY A 63 29.94 -15.92 -12.08
N GLN A 64 28.95 -15.30 -12.74
CA GLN A 64 28.65 -13.90 -12.57
C GLN A 64 28.21 -13.61 -11.13
N GLU A 65 28.75 -12.55 -10.54
CA GLU A 65 28.28 -12.03 -9.26
C GLU A 65 27.05 -11.14 -9.46
N LEU A 66 26.02 -11.38 -8.65
CA LEU A 66 24.81 -10.56 -8.62
C LEU A 66 24.85 -9.64 -7.41
N PHE A 67 24.28 -8.44 -7.57
CA PHE A 67 24.13 -7.47 -6.51
C PHE A 67 22.65 -7.13 -6.29
N ALA A 68 22.30 -6.80 -5.05
CA ALA A 68 20.99 -6.29 -4.67
C ALA A 68 21.02 -4.75 -4.57
N GLY A 69 21.24 -4.08 -5.71
CA GLY A 69 21.20 -2.62 -5.76
C GLY A 69 19.82 -2.06 -5.37
N SER A 70 19.76 -0.78 -5.01
CA SER A 70 18.55 -0.13 -4.49
C SER A 70 17.31 -0.35 -5.34
N LYS A 71 17.45 -0.31 -6.69
CA LYS A 71 16.34 -0.55 -7.62
C LYS A 71 15.79 -1.98 -7.52
N TYR A 72 16.69 -2.98 -7.47
CA TYR A 72 16.30 -4.37 -7.32
C TYR A 72 15.64 -4.60 -5.96
N LEU A 73 16.24 -4.08 -4.88
CA LEU A 73 15.71 -4.23 -3.52
C LEU A 73 14.32 -3.62 -3.40
N THR A 74 14.11 -2.42 -3.94
CA THR A 74 12.79 -1.76 -3.91
C THR A 74 11.74 -2.58 -4.65
N SER A 75 12.06 -3.03 -5.87
CA SER A 75 11.14 -3.87 -6.66
C SER A 75 10.86 -5.22 -5.97
N ALA A 76 11.89 -5.83 -5.37
CA ALA A 76 11.75 -7.08 -4.62
C ALA A 76 10.80 -6.90 -3.41
N LEU A 77 10.95 -5.81 -2.66
CA LEU A 77 10.08 -5.50 -1.53
C LEU A 77 8.63 -5.27 -1.96
N GLU A 78 8.40 -4.56 -3.06
CA GLU A 78 7.06 -4.36 -3.61
C GLU A 78 6.40 -5.70 -4.00
N ILE A 79 7.13 -6.56 -4.70
CA ILE A 79 6.65 -7.89 -5.12
C ILE A 79 6.33 -8.76 -3.90
N ILE A 80 7.22 -8.82 -2.92
CA ILE A 80 7.02 -9.60 -1.69
C ILE A 80 5.82 -9.06 -0.90
N CYS A 81 5.71 -7.74 -0.80
CA CYS A 81 4.62 -7.08 -0.08
C CYS A 81 3.27 -7.36 -0.74
N GLU A 82 3.17 -7.17 -2.06
CA GLU A 82 1.99 -7.51 -2.85
C GLU A 82 1.59 -8.97 -2.68
N PHE A 83 2.55 -9.89 -2.83
CA PHE A 83 2.30 -11.31 -2.72
C PHE A 83 1.83 -11.70 -1.32
N GLY A 84 2.52 -11.20 -0.29
CA GLY A 84 2.22 -11.47 1.11
C GLY A 84 0.83 -11.00 1.50
N ILE A 85 0.45 -9.76 1.16
CA ILE A 85 -0.87 -9.23 1.53
C ILE A 85 -2.00 -9.95 0.79
N LYS A 86 -1.79 -10.35 -0.47
CA LYS A 86 -2.76 -11.17 -1.21
C LYS A 86 -2.99 -12.52 -0.53
N ILE A 87 -1.91 -13.20 -0.13
CA ILE A 87 -2.03 -14.47 0.62
C ILE A 87 -2.78 -14.25 1.93
N ILE A 88 -2.37 -13.24 2.73
CA ILE A 88 -3.01 -12.93 4.02
C ILE A 88 -4.52 -12.72 3.83
N GLN A 89 -4.92 -11.94 2.83
CA GLN A 89 -6.34 -11.63 2.57
C GLN A 89 -7.14 -12.86 2.13
N VAL A 90 -6.60 -13.67 1.21
CA VAL A 90 -7.27 -14.90 0.76
C VAL A 90 -7.40 -15.90 1.92
N SER A 91 -6.34 -16.09 2.70
CA SER A 91 -6.36 -16.97 3.87
C SER A 91 -7.33 -16.47 4.94
N TRP A 92 -7.28 -15.17 5.29
CA TRP A 92 -8.15 -14.58 6.30
C TRP A 92 -9.62 -14.79 5.94
N ARG A 93 -10.04 -14.39 4.74
CA ARG A 93 -11.45 -14.48 4.31
C ARG A 93 -11.94 -15.92 4.21
N LYS A 94 -11.03 -16.86 4.01
CA LYS A 94 -11.38 -18.29 4.07
C LYS A 94 -11.61 -18.76 5.50
N LEU A 95 -10.68 -18.43 6.39
CA LEU A 95 -10.62 -18.98 7.76
C LEU A 95 -11.57 -18.26 8.72
N SER A 96 -11.91 -17.00 8.46
CA SER A 96 -12.76 -16.16 9.30
C SER A 96 -13.72 -15.32 8.45
N LYS A 97 -14.75 -15.98 7.90
CA LYS A 97 -15.73 -15.36 7.00
C LYS A 97 -16.56 -14.28 7.69
N GLU A 98 -16.87 -14.48 8.96
CA GLU A 98 -17.54 -13.55 9.86
C GLU A 98 -16.79 -12.21 10.03
N HIS A 99 -15.49 -12.20 9.73
CA HIS A 99 -14.63 -11.02 9.79
C HIS A 99 -14.28 -10.44 8.41
N ALA A 100 -15.03 -10.78 7.36
CA ALA A 100 -14.79 -10.29 6.00
C ALA A 100 -14.77 -8.76 5.90
N LYS A 101 -15.67 -8.07 6.63
CA LYS A 101 -15.68 -6.59 6.68
C LYS A 101 -14.37 -6.03 7.23
N ILE A 102 -13.86 -6.60 8.32
CA ILE A 102 -12.57 -6.18 8.91
C ILE A 102 -11.44 -6.41 7.89
N ALA A 103 -11.49 -7.51 7.13
CA ALA A 103 -10.51 -7.77 6.08
C ALA A 103 -10.57 -6.72 4.95
N ASP A 104 -11.76 -6.25 4.56
CA ASP A 104 -11.97 -5.15 3.60
C ASP A 104 -11.41 -3.82 4.12
N ASP A 105 -11.69 -3.51 5.38
CA ASP A 105 -11.20 -2.31 6.05
C ASP A 105 -9.66 -2.36 6.13
N ARG A 106 -9.06 -3.45 6.59
CA ARG A 106 -7.60 -3.55 6.63
C ARG A 106 -6.92 -3.48 5.25
N LEU A 107 -7.56 -4.02 4.21
CA LEU A 107 -7.00 -3.98 2.86
C LEU A 107 -7.00 -2.57 2.27
N GLY A 108 -8.13 -1.86 2.36
CA GLY A 108 -8.20 -0.50 1.83
C GLY A 108 -7.36 0.51 2.65
N ASP A 109 -7.20 0.31 3.96
CA ASP A 109 -6.41 1.19 4.83
C ASP A 109 -4.94 1.06 4.47
N PHE A 110 -4.51 -0.18 4.22
CA PHE A 110 -3.19 -0.45 3.69
C PHE A 110 -2.97 0.18 2.31
N GLY A 111 -3.95 0.10 1.41
CA GLY A 111 -3.91 0.78 0.12
C GLY A 111 -3.75 2.31 0.26
N PHE A 112 -4.50 2.92 1.18
CA PHE A 112 -4.41 4.36 1.46
C PHE A 112 -3.05 4.75 2.04
N GLU A 113 -2.52 3.97 2.99
CA GLU A 113 -1.19 4.18 3.57
C GLU A 113 -0.09 4.14 2.49
N LEU A 114 -0.22 3.25 1.50
CA LEU A 114 0.69 3.19 0.37
C LEU A 114 0.64 4.46 -0.50
N ILE A 115 -0.55 5.04 -0.73
CA ILE A 115 -0.69 6.33 -1.40
C ILE A 115 0.02 7.42 -0.60
N GLU A 116 -0.25 7.51 0.71
CA GLU A 116 0.39 8.51 1.57
C GLU A 116 1.91 8.45 1.47
N ARG A 117 2.48 7.23 1.40
CA ARG A 117 3.93 6.98 1.32
C ARG A 117 4.53 7.17 -0.08
N GLY A 118 3.72 7.46 -1.09
CA GLY A 118 4.17 7.63 -2.47
C GLY A 118 4.37 6.33 -3.25
N ASN A 119 3.92 5.19 -2.73
CA ASN A 119 4.04 3.88 -3.38
C ASN A 119 2.82 3.62 -4.28
N TYR A 120 2.56 4.53 -5.23
CA TYR A 120 1.32 4.54 -6.02
C TYR A 120 1.12 3.26 -6.85
N GLY A 121 2.18 2.74 -7.47
CA GLY A 121 2.12 1.49 -8.23
C GLY A 121 1.68 0.29 -7.39
N LEU A 122 2.17 0.17 -6.15
CA LEU A 122 1.73 -0.89 -5.25
C LEU A 122 0.30 -0.64 -4.76
N ALA A 123 -0.06 0.61 -4.41
CA ALA A 123 -1.41 0.96 -4.00
C ALA A 123 -2.45 0.58 -5.06
N ILE A 124 -2.18 0.87 -6.34
CA ILE A 124 -3.01 0.45 -7.47
C ILE A 124 -3.27 -1.05 -7.44
N LYS A 125 -2.21 -1.87 -7.35
CA LYS A 125 -2.34 -3.33 -7.32
C LYS A 125 -3.14 -3.83 -6.12
N ILE A 126 -3.05 -3.15 -4.97
CA ILE A 126 -3.83 -3.48 -3.76
C ILE A 126 -5.31 -3.18 -3.96
N PHE A 127 -5.65 -2.00 -4.49
CA PHE A 127 -7.04 -1.63 -4.72
C PHE A 127 -7.67 -2.42 -5.88
N GLU A 128 -6.95 -2.71 -6.96
CA GLU A 128 -7.43 -3.63 -8.00
C GLU A 128 -7.73 -5.02 -7.41
N PHE A 129 -6.87 -5.50 -6.51
CA PHE A 129 -7.11 -6.75 -5.80
C PHE A 129 -8.34 -6.67 -4.88
N PHE A 130 -8.57 -5.55 -4.20
CA PHE A 130 -9.78 -5.32 -3.41
C PHE A 130 -11.06 -5.49 -4.26
N PHE A 131 -11.08 -4.96 -5.48
CA PHE A 131 -12.23 -5.11 -6.40
C PHE A 131 -12.32 -6.50 -7.03
N TYR A 132 -11.20 -7.21 -7.18
CA TYR A 132 -11.19 -8.60 -7.65
C TYR A 132 -11.76 -9.57 -6.60
N LEU A 133 -11.57 -9.30 -5.30
CA LEU A 133 -12.06 -10.16 -4.23
C LEU A 133 -13.59 -10.27 -4.22
N GLU A 134 -14.09 -11.50 -4.16
CA GLU A 134 -15.52 -11.80 -4.01
C GLU A 134 -16.05 -11.44 -2.61
N GLY A 135 -17.36 -11.25 -2.50
CA GLY A 135 -18.07 -10.95 -1.25
C GLY A 135 -18.63 -9.53 -1.21
N SER A 136 -19.71 -9.37 -0.44
CA SER A 136 -20.40 -8.09 -0.27
C SER A 136 -19.51 -7.12 0.50
N LYS A 137 -19.22 -5.99 -0.14
CA LYS A 137 -18.54 -4.84 0.48
C LYS A 137 -19.60 -3.86 0.94
N THR A 138 -19.36 -3.17 2.06
CA THR A 138 -20.18 -1.99 2.37
C THR A 138 -19.97 -0.93 1.30
N GLU A 139 -21.04 -0.24 0.92
CA GLU A 139 -20.98 0.73 -0.17
C GLU A 139 -19.98 1.88 0.10
N GLU A 140 -19.98 2.41 1.32
CA GLU A 140 -19.02 3.41 1.77
C GLU A 140 -17.57 2.96 1.54
N ARG A 141 -17.25 1.71 1.92
CA ARG A 141 -15.91 1.16 1.74
C ARG A 141 -15.56 0.97 0.26
N ARG A 142 -16.52 0.49 -0.53
CA ARG A 142 -16.37 0.30 -1.98
C ARG A 142 -16.03 1.63 -2.66
N LEU A 143 -16.81 2.67 -2.39
CA LEU A 143 -16.61 4.00 -2.95
C LEU A 143 -15.29 4.62 -2.49
N THR A 144 -14.94 4.47 -1.20
CA THR A 144 -13.65 4.95 -0.67
C THR A 144 -12.47 4.32 -1.41
N CYS A 145 -12.49 3.00 -1.58
CA CYS A 145 -11.46 2.29 -2.33
C CYS A 145 -11.44 2.68 -3.82
N LEU A 146 -12.58 2.98 -4.43
CA LEU A 146 -12.65 3.41 -5.82
C LEU A 146 -12.00 4.79 -6.02
N VAL A 147 -12.37 5.78 -5.19
CA VAL A 147 -11.79 7.12 -5.25
C VAL A 147 -10.29 7.07 -4.97
N ASN A 148 -9.87 6.25 -4.00
CA ASN A 148 -8.43 6.04 -3.74
C ASN A 148 -7.70 5.34 -4.90
N LEU A 149 -8.34 4.37 -5.57
CA LEU A 149 -7.76 3.73 -6.76
C LEU A 149 -7.60 4.74 -7.89
N ALA A 150 -8.62 5.55 -8.18
CA ALA A 150 -8.56 6.61 -9.17
C ALA A 150 -7.46 7.64 -8.82
N ASN A 151 -7.38 8.04 -7.55
CA ASN A 151 -6.32 8.94 -7.07
C ASN A 151 -4.93 8.32 -7.26
N ALA A 152 -4.75 7.04 -6.92
CA ALA A 152 -3.49 6.34 -7.11
C ALA A 152 -3.08 6.28 -8.59
N TYR A 153 -4.03 6.03 -9.51
CA TYR A 153 -3.78 6.11 -10.95
C TYR A 153 -3.30 7.49 -11.38
N LYS A 154 -4.00 8.55 -10.96
CA LYS A 154 -3.64 9.92 -11.30
C LYS A 154 -2.26 10.31 -10.77
N LEU A 155 -1.97 9.97 -9.52
CA LEU A 155 -0.67 10.21 -8.88
C LEU A 155 0.46 9.39 -9.52
N ASN A 156 0.14 8.24 -10.12
CA ASN A 156 1.06 7.42 -10.89
C ASN A 156 1.19 7.87 -12.36
N GLY A 157 0.54 8.97 -12.76
CA GLY A 157 0.63 9.56 -14.09
C GLY A 157 -0.41 9.08 -15.12
N ASP A 158 -1.37 8.24 -14.72
CA ASP A 158 -2.43 7.73 -15.60
C ASP A 158 -3.77 8.40 -15.31
N SER A 159 -3.89 9.67 -15.73
CA SER A 159 -5.10 10.47 -15.51
C SER A 159 -6.31 9.90 -16.26
N LYS A 160 -6.11 9.33 -17.46
CA LYS A 160 -7.19 8.74 -18.26
C LYS A 160 -7.86 7.56 -17.55
N LYS A 161 -7.06 6.69 -16.92
CA LYS A 161 -7.63 5.56 -16.16
C LYS A 161 -8.32 6.03 -14.88
N ALA A 162 -7.82 7.09 -14.25
CA ALA A 162 -8.48 7.72 -13.10
C ALA A 162 -9.88 8.27 -13.46
N GLU A 163 -9.97 9.07 -14.52
CA GLU A 163 -11.23 9.63 -15.04
C GLU A 163 -12.22 8.51 -15.38
N LYS A 164 -11.78 7.51 -16.16
CA LYS A 164 -12.62 6.37 -16.54
C LYS A 164 -13.20 5.61 -15.34
N LEU A 165 -12.46 5.52 -14.23
CA LEU A 165 -12.96 4.85 -13.01
C LEU A 165 -14.01 5.69 -12.29
N LEU A 166 -13.85 7.02 -12.27
CA LEU A 166 -14.83 7.92 -11.66
C LEU A 166 -16.12 7.98 -12.50
N ASP A 167 -16.02 7.97 -13.82
CA ASP A 167 -17.18 8.02 -14.74
C ASP A 167 -18.07 6.76 -14.68
N GLN A 168 -17.60 5.70 -14.03
CA GLN A 168 -18.36 4.45 -13.87
C GLN A 168 -19.38 4.49 -12.73
N GLU A 169 -19.33 5.50 -11.88
CA GLU A 169 -20.20 5.62 -10.71
C GLU A 169 -20.93 6.96 -10.69
N ASP A 170 -22.15 6.95 -10.16
CA ASP A 170 -22.91 8.16 -9.91
C ASP A 170 -22.62 8.71 -8.49
N PHE A 171 -21.81 9.76 -8.43
CA PHE A 171 -21.50 10.46 -7.17
C PHE A 171 -22.46 11.64 -6.88
N SER A 172 -23.55 11.82 -7.64
CA SER A 172 -24.49 12.91 -7.37
C SER A 172 -25.24 12.75 -6.04
N VAL A 173 -25.43 11.50 -5.60
CA VAL A 173 -26.20 11.14 -4.40
C VAL A 173 -25.37 10.95 -3.13
N VAL A 174 -24.03 10.99 -3.24
CA VAL A 174 -23.15 10.85 -2.07
C VAL A 174 -22.98 12.18 -1.33
N ASN A 175 -22.45 12.12 -0.11
CA ASN A 175 -22.18 13.29 0.71
C ASN A 175 -21.09 14.19 0.10
N ASP A 176 -20.99 15.42 0.62
CA ASP A 176 -20.04 16.41 0.13
C ASP A 176 -18.58 15.99 0.31
N THR A 177 -18.28 15.19 1.34
CA THR A 177 -16.96 14.58 1.57
C THR A 177 -16.52 13.71 0.38
N PHE A 178 -17.40 12.87 -0.16
CA PHE A 178 -17.06 12.10 -1.36
C PHE A 178 -16.99 13.01 -2.60
N LYS A 179 -17.97 13.91 -2.78
CA LYS A 179 -18.02 14.80 -3.95
C LYS A 179 -16.76 15.64 -4.10
N ILE A 180 -16.25 16.22 -3.01
CA ILE A 180 -15.04 17.04 -3.05
C ILE A 180 -13.80 16.19 -3.37
N CYS A 181 -13.72 14.95 -2.88
CA CYS A 181 -12.64 14.04 -3.23
C CYS A 181 -12.69 13.66 -4.72
N VAL A 182 -13.88 13.36 -5.25
CA VAL A 182 -14.09 13.03 -6.66
C VAL A 182 -13.73 14.22 -7.55
N ALA A 183 -14.21 15.42 -7.26
CA ALA A 183 -13.87 16.64 -7.99
C ALA A 183 -12.36 16.90 -7.98
N SER A 184 -11.72 16.72 -6.82
CA SER A 184 -10.27 16.88 -6.66
C SER A 184 -9.48 15.87 -7.50
N VAL A 185 -9.86 14.58 -7.46
CA VAL A 185 -9.23 13.54 -8.28
C VAL A 185 -9.55 13.75 -9.76
N GLY A 186 -10.72 14.26 -10.15
CA GLY A 186 -11.03 14.69 -11.51
C GLY A 186 -10.19 15.90 -11.95
N GLY A 187 -9.73 16.71 -11.01
CA GLY A 187 -8.98 17.95 -11.29
C GLY A 187 -9.87 19.17 -11.51
N ASP A 188 -11.18 19.02 -11.27
CA ASP A 188 -12.17 20.10 -11.26
C ASP A 188 -12.01 20.91 -9.97
N CYS A 189 -11.13 21.90 -10.05
CA CYS A 189 -10.81 22.73 -8.91
C CYS A 189 -11.91 23.75 -8.61
N ASP A 190 -12.74 24.09 -9.59
CA ASP A 190 -13.83 25.06 -9.42
C ASP A 190 -14.92 24.43 -8.56
N GLU A 191 -15.27 23.17 -8.84
CA GLU A 191 -16.19 22.41 -7.99
C GLU A 191 -15.58 22.13 -6.62
N VAL A 192 -14.28 21.85 -6.49
CA VAL A 192 -13.61 21.73 -5.18
C VAL A 192 -13.78 23.00 -4.35
N VAL A 193 -13.52 24.17 -4.93
CA VAL A 193 -13.64 25.48 -4.25
C VAL A 193 -15.09 25.72 -3.82
N LYS A 194 -16.05 25.45 -4.69
CA LYS A 194 -17.48 25.59 -4.41
C LYS A 194 -17.92 24.67 -3.25
N ILE A 195 -17.49 23.41 -3.25
CA ILE A 195 -17.83 22.47 -2.17
C ILE A 195 -17.13 22.89 -0.87
N MET A 196 -15.85 23.27 -0.90
CA MET A 196 -15.11 23.76 0.27
C MET A 196 -15.83 24.94 0.94
N LYS A 197 -16.23 25.94 0.15
CA LYS A 197 -16.99 27.11 0.64
C LYS A 197 -18.36 26.73 1.20
N ARG A 198 -19.03 25.75 0.58
CA ARG A 198 -20.32 25.23 1.05
C ARG A 198 -20.19 24.47 2.38
N MET A 199 -19.16 23.64 2.53
CA MET A 199 -18.92 22.88 3.76
C MET A 199 -18.50 23.79 4.93
N GLY A 200 -17.81 24.90 4.64
CA GLY A 200 -17.43 25.89 5.64
C GLY A 200 -16.41 25.37 6.67
N ILE A 201 -16.30 26.10 7.78
CA ILE A 201 -15.28 25.82 8.81
C ILE A 201 -15.56 24.53 9.60
N ASP A 202 -16.83 24.21 9.83
CA ASP A 202 -17.29 23.03 10.58
C ASP A 202 -17.40 21.77 9.69
N CYS A 203 -16.62 21.72 8.60
CA CYS A 203 -16.67 20.62 7.64
C CYS A 203 -16.26 19.27 8.26
N ASP A 204 -16.94 18.19 7.86
CA ASP A 204 -16.74 16.84 8.43
C ASP A 204 -15.31 16.32 8.33
N ILE A 205 -14.58 16.71 7.28
CA ILE A 205 -13.20 16.26 7.05
C ILE A 205 -12.18 17.05 7.89
N GLY A 206 -12.59 18.21 8.40
CA GLY A 206 -11.72 19.16 9.10
C GLY A 206 -10.71 19.84 8.18
N GLU A 207 -10.25 21.02 8.61
CA GLU A 207 -9.28 21.85 7.90
C GLU A 207 -8.01 21.07 7.49
N LYS A 208 -7.48 20.25 8.39
CA LYS A 208 -6.23 19.52 8.19
C LYS A 208 -6.29 18.50 7.05
N ALA A 209 -7.48 18.00 6.70
CA ALA A 209 -7.64 17.08 5.58
C ALA A 209 -7.21 17.72 4.25
N TYR A 210 -7.47 19.02 4.04
CA TYR A 210 -7.06 19.74 2.84
C TYR A 210 -5.54 19.84 2.68
N GLU A 211 -4.79 19.79 3.79
CA GLU A 211 -3.33 19.84 3.80
C GLU A 211 -2.71 18.45 3.62
N ASP A 212 -3.26 17.47 4.33
CA ASP A 212 -2.68 16.14 4.49
C ASP A 212 -3.14 15.13 3.44
N TRP A 213 -4.41 15.19 3.01
CA TRP A 213 -4.98 14.09 2.24
C TRP A 213 -4.44 14.05 0.80
N PRO A 214 -3.96 12.88 0.33
CA PRO A 214 -3.40 12.76 -1.02
C PRO A 214 -4.35 13.12 -2.15
N VAL A 215 -5.66 13.01 -1.95
CA VAL A 215 -6.66 13.35 -2.98
C VAL A 215 -6.57 14.81 -3.44
N PHE A 216 -6.07 15.72 -2.59
CA PHE A 216 -5.92 17.15 -2.91
C PHE A 216 -4.61 17.50 -3.60
N PHE A 217 -3.67 16.56 -3.74
CA PHE A 217 -2.31 16.85 -4.25
C PHE A 217 -2.25 17.48 -5.65
N HIS A 218 -3.29 17.32 -6.47
CA HIS A 218 -3.36 17.89 -7.82
C HIS A 218 -4.01 19.27 -7.89
N VAL A 219 -4.86 19.62 -6.91
CA VAL A 219 -5.59 20.90 -6.89
C VAL A 219 -4.98 21.89 -5.92
N ARG A 220 -4.30 21.43 -4.86
CA ARG A 220 -3.79 22.26 -3.77
C ARG A 220 -2.73 23.29 -4.14
N GLU A 221 -2.09 23.12 -5.31
CA GLU A 221 -1.10 24.08 -5.81
C GLU A 221 -1.76 25.24 -6.58
N LYS A 222 -3.05 25.10 -6.94
CA LYS A 222 -3.82 26.13 -7.68
C LYS A 222 -4.17 27.29 -6.76
N GLU A 223 -4.07 28.51 -7.27
CA GLU A 223 -4.26 29.71 -6.45
C GLU A 223 -5.68 29.82 -5.88
N GLN A 224 -6.70 29.56 -6.72
CA GLN A 224 -8.09 29.56 -6.29
C GLN A 224 -8.40 28.56 -5.15
N PHE A 225 -7.65 27.46 -5.04
CA PHE A 225 -7.79 26.54 -3.91
C PHE A 225 -7.26 27.18 -2.62
N LYS A 226 -6.10 27.84 -2.68
CA LYS A 226 -5.48 28.53 -1.53
C LYS A 226 -6.34 29.70 -1.07
N ASP A 227 -6.86 30.49 -2.02
CA ASP A 227 -7.76 31.61 -1.73
C ASP A 227 -9.02 31.12 -1.04
N ALA A 228 -9.65 30.05 -1.57
CA ALA A 228 -10.83 29.46 -0.95
C ALA A 228 -10.55 28.91 0.45
N PHE A 229 -9.40 28.28 0.65
CA PHE A 229 -8.98 27.80 1.96
C PHE A 229 -8.84 28.96 2.95
N LYS A 230 -8.18 30.05 2.53
CA LYS A 230 -8.02 31.25 3.35
C LYS A 230 -9.35 31.92 3.68
N ASP A 231 -10.25 32.01 2.71
CA ASP A 231 -11.60 32.55 2.90
C ASP A 231 -12.39 31.76 3.96
N VAL A 232 -12.28 30.42 3.94
CA VAL A 232 -13.06 29.53 4.81
C VAL A 232 -12.46 29.41 6.21
N PHE A 233 -11.12 29.27 6.30
CA PHE A 233 -10.43 28.95 7.56
C PHE A 233 -9.69 30.14 8.19
N GLY A 234 -9.64 31.30 7.51
CA GLY A 234 -9.09 32.53 8.05
C GLY A 234 -7.56 32.58 8.15
N ARG A 235 -6.85 31.65 7.50
CA ARG A 235 -5.37 31.63 7.47
C ARG A 235 -4.82 31.18 6.12
N GLU A 236 -3.54 31.46 5.90
CA GLU A 236 -2.83 30.99 4.72
C GLU A 236 -2.77 29.46 4.66
N TYR A 237 -2.93 28.92 3.44
CA TYR A 237 -2.81 27.49 3.18
C TYR A 237 -1.35 27.06 3.22
N ILE A 238 -1.03 26.05 4.03
CA ILE A 238 0.31 25.49 4.15
C ILE A 238 0.22 23.99 3.85
N PRO A 239 0.61 23.53 2.64
CA PRO A 239 0.48 22.13 2.29
C PRO A 239 1.44 21.26 3.10
N SER A 240 0.94 20.15 3.63
CA SER A 240 1.81 19.13 4.20
C SER A 240 2.73 18.53 3.13
N PRO A 241 3.99 18.20 3.50
CA PRO A 241 4.94 17.61 2.57
C PRO A 241 4.44 16.24 2.12
N LYS A 242 4.54 15.96 0.82
CA LYS A 242 4.24 14.63 0.26
C LYS A 242 5.20 13.62 0.91
N LYS A 243 4.68 12.66 1.68
CA LYS A 243 5.54 11.69 2.38
C LYS A 243 6.14 10.74 1.35
N ARG A 244 7.34 11.00 0.84
CA ARG A 244 8.11 10.02 0.05
C ARG A 244 8.90 9.14 1.00
N ARG A 245 8.27 8.10 1.55
CA ARG A 245 8.93 7.16 2.46
C ARG A 245 8.98 5.79 1.79
N GLY A 246 10.19 5.39 1.38
CA GLY A 246 10.42 4.02 0.90
C GLY A 246 9.99 2.98 1.94
N ILE A 247 9.63 1.78 1.48
CA ILE A 247 9.21 0.65 2.32
C ILE A 247 10.27 0.35 3.41
N SER A 248 11.55 0.56 3.12
CA SER A 248 12.68 0.42 4.06
C SER A 248 12.56 1.29 5.31
N ASN A 249 12.00 2.50 5.21
CA ASN A 249 11.85 3.40 6.36
C ASN A 249 10.74 2.97 7.33
N ALA A 250 9.86 2.03 6.95
CA ALA A 250 8.90 1.43 7.87
C ALA A 250 9.58 0.52 8.90
N MET A 251 10.69 -0.15 8.53
CA MET A 251 11.45 -1.01 9.45
C MET A 251 12.11 -0.20 10.58
N ARG A 252 12.58 1.02 10.29
CA ARG A 252 13.17 1.92 11.29
C ARG A 252 12.17 2.41 12.35
N LYS A 253 10.88 2.55 11.99
CA LYS A 253 9.84 3.00 12.93
C LYS A 253 9.44 1.89 13.92
N ASN A 254 9.61 0.62 13.53
CA ASN A 254 9.44 -0.50 14.45
C ASN A 254 10.61 -0.66 15.42
N GLU A 255 11.84 -0.26 15.03
CA GLU A 255 13.00 -0.24 15.94
C GLU A 255 12.82 0.80 17.06
N PHE A 256 12.33 2.01 16.74
CA PHE A 256 12.03 3.03 17.76
C PHE A 256 10.90 2.61 18.72
N ARG A 257 9.79 2.05 18.20
CA ARG A 257 8.70 1.54 19.06
C ARG A 257 9.08 0.32 19.89
N ALA A 258 10.03 -0.50 19.42
CA ALA A 258 10.57 -1.62 20.17
C ALA A 258 11.59 -1.19 21.23
N GLN A 259 12.30 -0.07 21.02
CA GLN A 259 13.18 0.54 22.01
C GLN A 259 12.40 1.29 23.10
N GLU A 260 11.34 2.02 22.76
CA GLU A 260 10.44 2.67 23.72
C GLU A 260 9.70 1.65 24.62
N LYS A 261 9.36 0.47 24.11
CA LYS A 261 8.75 -0.59 24.94
C LYS A 261 9.72 -1.29 25.88
N LYS A 262 11.04 -1.23 25.62
CA LYS A 262 12.06 -1.84 26.49
C LYS A 262 12.45 -0.95 27.68
N SER A 263 12.15 0.35 27.64
CA SER A 263 12.41 1.26 28.76
C SER A 263 11.32 1.28 29.83
N ASP A 264 10.13 0.73 29.53
CA ASP A 264 8.96 0.76 30.42
C ASP A 264 8.66 -0.59 31.12
N GLU A 265 9.55 -1.59 31.00
CA GLU A 265 9.44 -2.79 31.84
C GLU A 265 9.97 -2.47 33.26
N PRO A 266 9.18 -2.68 34.33
CA PRO A 266 9.70 -2.50 35.68
C PRO A 266 10.85 -3.47 35.90
N LEU A 267 11.98 -2.98 36.41
CA LEU A 267 13.06 -3.82 36.91
C LEU A 267 12.48 -4.83 37.91
N LEU A 268 12.28 -6.07 37.46
CA LEU A 268 12.08 -7.19 38.35
C LEU A 268 13.41 -7.40 39.09
N LEU A 269 13.41 -6.93 40.34
CA LEU A 269 14.44 -7.19 41.32
C LEU A 269 14.78 -8.70 41.33
N SER A 270 16.02 -9.01 40.99
CA SER A 270 16.64 -10.30 41.24
C SER A 270 16.56 -10.64 42.74
N PRO A 271 16.11 -11.84 43.15
CA PRO A 271 16.23 -12.25 44.54
C PRO A 271 17.71 -12.45 44.88
N SER A 272 18.23 -11.63 45.79
CA SER A 272 19.52 -11.85 46.43
C SER A 272 19.45 -13.07 47.36
N ALA A 273 20.59 -13.74 47.46
CA ALA A 273 20.90 -14.77 48.42
C ALA A 273 20.35 -14.50 49.84
N VAL A 274 19.80 -15.54 50.45
CA VAL A 274 19.74 -15.68 51.90
C VAL A 274 20.33 -17.05 52.23
N GLU A 275 21.56 -17.01 52.71
CA GLU A 275 22.14 -18.04 53.56
C GLU A 275 21.25 -18.23 54.81
N ARG A 276 21.02 -19.48 55.21
CA ARG A 276 20.98 -19.86 56.63
C ARG A 276 21.61 -21.22 56.80
N GLU A 277 22.75 -21.21 57.48
CA GLU A 277 23.22 -22.29 58.33
C GLU A 277 22.18 -22.53 59.44
N ASP A 278 21.74 -23.79 59.56
CA ASP A 278 21.78 -24.64 60.76
C ASP A 278 21.00 -25.95 60.48
#